data_AF-A0A0F0LXQ9-F1
#
_entry.id   AF-A0A0F0LXQ9-F1
#
_cell.length_a   1.000
_cell.length_b   1.000
_cell.length_c   1.000
_cell.angle_alpha   90.00
_cell.angle_beta   90.00
_cell.angle_gamma   90.00
#
_symmetry.space_group_name_H-M   'P 1'
#
loop_
_entity.id
_entity.type
_entity.pdbx_description
1 polymer ?
#
loop_
_entity_poly.entity_id
_entity_poly.type
_entity_poly.pdbx_seq_one_letter_code
_entity_poly.pdbx_strand_id
1 'polypeptide(L)'
;MSLPSHLTAPPSGDITVWTKPSCVQCTAVKRRLTEAGVPFTERDLTAEEHESDLEYFRKLGYRSAPITAHGAVAVPGFVPAEIDRIIAAWRAEKDAEVGA
;
A
#
# COMPACT_ATOMS: atom_id res chain seq x y z
N MET A 1 28.01 -27.04 -3.37
CA MET A 1 28.64 -25.74 -3.09
C MET A 1 28.73 -24.95 -4.39
N SER A 2 27.67 -24.18 -4.71
CA SER A 2 27.67 -23.12 -5.72
C SER A 2 26.47 -22.23 -5.45
N LEU A 3 26.67 -21.25 -4.58
CA LEU A 3 25.88 -20.03 -4.53
C LEU A 3 26.63 -19.00 -5.39
N PRO A 4 25.92 -18.25 -6.23
CA PRO A 4 26.23 -16.84 -6.29
C PRO A 4 24.95 -15.99 -6.21
N SER A 5 25.04 -14.96 -5.38
CA SER A 5 24.69 -13.60 -5.79
C SER A 5 23.33 -13.38 -6.47
N HIS A 6 22.27 -13.30 -5.67
CA HIS A 6 21.27 -12.27 -5.92
C HIS A 6 21.17 -11.44 -4.66
N LEU A 7 21.82 -10.27 -4.71
CA LEU A 7 21.59 -9.19 -3.76
C LEU A 7 20.07 -8.95 -3.73
N THR A 8 19.44 -9.23 -2.59
CA THR A 8 18.05 -8.85 -2.38
C THR A 8 18.02 -7.32 -2.35
N ALA A 9 17.58 -6.73 -3.46
CA ALA A 9 17.16 -5.34 -3.46
C ALA A 9 16.10 -5.17 -2.34
N PRO A 10 16.06 -4.03 -1.63
CA PRO A 10 14.92 -3.74 -0.78
C PRO A 10 13.66 -3.73 -1.67
N PRO A 11 12.59 -4.47 -1.32
CA PRO A 11 11.39 -4.56 -2.15
C PRO A 11 10.78 -3.16 -2.24
N SER A 12 10.95 -2.51 -3.38
CA SER A 12 10.51 -1.12 -3.58
C SER A 12 9.05 -1.05 -4.04
N GLY A 13 8.22 -2.03 -3.65
CA GLY A 13 6.91 -2.26 -4.25
C GLY A 13 5.86 -2.76 -3.28
N ASP A 14 5.91 -2.42 -1.98
CA ASP A 14 4.89 -2.89 -1.03
C ASP A 14 3.70 -1.92 -0.93
N ILE A 15 2.50 -2.47 -0.75
CA ILE A 15 1.28 -1.69 -0.59
C ILE A 15 1.30 -1.06 0.81
N THR A 16 1.02 0.23 0.92
CA THR A 16 0.89 0.93 2.20
C THR A 16 -0.56 1.35 2.43
N VAL A 17 -1.15 0.92 3.53
CA VAL A 17 -2.50 1.27 3.94
C VAL A 17 -2.40 2.30 5.06
N TRP A 18 -2.78 3.53 4.74
CA TRP A 18 -2.89 4.62 5.67
C TRP A 18 -4.24 4.57 6.38
N THR A 19 -4.20 4.32 7.69
CA THR A 19 -5.38 4.16 8.53
C THR A 19 -5.51 5.31 9.52
N LYS A 20 -6.68 5.45 10.14
CA LYS A 20 -6.94 6.39 11.23
C LYS A 20 -7.69 5.65 12.34
N PRO A 21 -7.42 5.94 13.64
CA PRO A 21 -8.20 5.41 14.75
C PRO A 21 -9.70 5.64 14.53
N SER A 22 -10.48 4.61 14.86
CA SER A 22 -11.95 4.56 14.75
C SER A 22 -12.53 4.42 13.33
N CYS A 23 -11.76 3.92 12.35
CA CYS A 23 -12.28 3.67 11.01
C CYS A 23 -12.57 2.18 10.75
N VAL A 24 -13.84 1.78 10.81
CA VAL A 24 -14.29 0.42 10.48
C VAL A 24 -13.98 0.00 9.03
N GLN A 25 -13.88 0.97 8.12
CA GLN A 25 -13.58 0.74 6.71
C GLN A 25 -12.10 0.37 6.49
N CYS A 26 -11.18 0.80 7.35
CA CYS A 26 -9.78 0.39 7.29
C CYS A 26 -9.63 -1.13 7.44
N THR A 27 -10.40 -1.74 8.34
CA THR A 27 -10.36 -3.19 8.56
C THR A 27 -10.79 -3.98 7.32
N ALA A 28 -11.74 -3.45 6.54
CA ALA A 28 -12.20 -4.09 5.30
C ALA A 28 -11.12 -4.08 4.20
N VAL A 29 -10.40 -2.95 4.02
CA VAL A 29 -9.26 -2.85 3.10
C VAL A 29 -8.18 -3.87 3.46
N LYS A 30 -7.76 -3.88 4.72
CA LYS A 30 -6.69 -4.76 5.22
C LYS A 30 -7.04 -6.22 4.98
N ARG A 31 -8.26 -6.61 5.33
CA ARG A 31 -8.76 -7.97 5.10
C ARG A 31 -8.72 -8.35 3.62
N ARG A 32 -9.14 -7.45 2.71
CA ARG A 32 -9.12 -7.71 1.27
C ARG A 32 -7.70 -7.94 0.74
N LEU A 33 -6.73 -7.14 1.19
CA LEU A 33 -5.32 -7.28 0.82
C LEU A 33 -4.73 -8.59 1.38
N THR A 34 -5.05 -8.95 2.63
CA THR A 34 -4.68 -10.23 3.23
C THR A 34 -5.27 -11.41 2.46
N GLU A 35 -6.56 -11.37 2.10
CA GLU A 35 -7.23 -12.41 1.30
C GLU A 35 -6.61 -12.57 -0.09
N ALA A 36 -6.09 -11.48 -0.66
CA ALA A 36 -5.36 -11.51 -1.94
C ALA A 36 -3.93 -12.06 -1.83
N GLY A 37 -3.44 -12.30 -0.60
CA GLY A 37 -2.09 -12.80 -0.33
C GLY A 37 -0.98 -11.79 -0.63
N VAL A 38 -1.29 -10.49 -0.61
CA VAL A 38 -0.33 -9.43 -0.95
C VAL A 38 0.24 -8.82 0.34
N PRO A 39 1.57 -8.69 0.47
CA PRO A 39 2.16 -7.97 1.60
C PRO A 39 1.76 -6.49 1.56
N PHE A 40 1.30 -5.99 2.70
CA PHE A 40 1.01 -4.56 2.88
C PHE A 40 1.48 -4.08 4.24
N THR A 41 1.82 -2.80 4.32
CA THR A 41 2.22 -2.09 5.52
C THR A 41 1.08 -1.21 5.99
N GLU A 42 0.63 -1.38 7.23
CA GLU A 42 -0.30 -0.45 7.86
C GLU A 42 0.47 0.73 8.48
N ARG A 43 0.03 1.95 8.19
CA ARG A 43 0.61 3.19 8.74
C ARG A 43 -0.51 4.05 9.33
N ASP A 44 -0.35 4.49 10.57
CA ASP A 44 -1.34 5.33 11.23
C ASP A 44 -1.13 6.81 10.91
N LEU A 45 -2.07 7.43 10.19
CA LEU A 45 -2.00 8.86 9.85
C LEU A 45 -2.07 9.81 11.05
N THR A 46 -2.40 9.30 12.25
CA THR A 46 -2.42 10.08 13.49
C THR A 46 -1.13 9.98 14.29
N ALA A 47 -0.19 9.13 13.89
CA ALA A 47 1.14 9.13 14.47
C ALA A 47 1.89 10.41 14.07
N GLU A 48 2.60 11.03 15.02
CA GLU A 48 3.36 12.27 14.79
C GLU A 48 4.41 12.12 13.68
N GLU A 49 5.00 10.94 13.56
CA GLU A 49 5.96 10.59 12.49
C GLU A 49 5.35 10.60 11.07
N HIS A 50 4.02 10.59 10.96
CA HIS A 50 3.27 10.59 9.71
C HIS A 50 2.48 11.89 9.47
N GLU A 51 2.72 12.92 10.28
CA GLU A 51 2.05 14.22 10.14
C GLU A 51 2.32 14.87 8.78
N SER A 52 3.54 14.71 8.25
CA SER A 52 3.91 15.22 6.92
C SER A 52 3.12 14.56 5.79
N ASP A 53 2.87 13.25 5.88
CA ASP A 53 2.03 12.51 4.93
C ASP A 53 0.56 12.93 5.05
N LEU A 54 0.08 13.11 6.28
CA LEU A 54 -1.27 13.63 6.53
C LEU A 54 -1.46 15.03 5.93
N GLU A 55 -0.48 15.92 6.07
CA GLU A 55 -0.49 17.24 5.45
C GLU A 55 -0.48 17.15 3.91
N TYR A 56 0.32 16.25 3.34
CA TYR A 56 0.34 16.00 1.90
C TYR A 56 -1.04 15.55 1.39
N PHE A 57 -1.65 14.56 2.05
CA PHE A 57 -2.99 14.08 1.70
C PHE A 57 -4.06 15.16 1.89
N ARG A 58 -3.95 15.99 2.93
CA ARG A 58 -4.83 17.15 3.13
C ARG A 58 -4.70 18.17 2.00
N LYS A 59 -3.48 18.44 1.51
CA LYS A 59 -3.23 19.32 0.37
C LYS A 59 -3.79 18.77 -0.94
N LEU A 60 -3.76 17.45 -1.12
CA LEU A 60 -4.43 16.75 -2.23
C LEU A 60 -5.96 16.76 -2.12
N GLY A 61 -6.52 17.23 -1.00
CA GLY A 61 -7.97 17.24 -0.76
C GLY A 61 -8.51 15.91 -0.24
N TYR A 62 -7.65 14.95 0.10
CA TYR A 62 -8.05 13.71 0.75
C TYR A 62 -8.40 14.00 2.21
N ARG A 63 -9.71 14.11 2.48
CA ARG A 63 -10.24 14.40 3.81
C ARG A 63 -10.76 13.16 4.54
N SER A 64 -10.66 11.99 3.93
CA SER A 64 -11.26 10.75 4.43
C SER A 64 -10.27 9.59 4.32
N ALA A 65 -10.00 8.94 5.45
CA ALA A 65 -9.33 7.64 5.50
C ALA A 65 -10.38 6.52 5.26
N PRO A 66 -9.99 5.33 4.78
CA PRO A 66 -8.62 4.84 4.52
C PRO A 66 -7.97 5.43 3.26
N ILE A 67 -6.64 5.52 3.19
CA ILE A 67 -5.91 5.84 1.95
C ILE A 67 -4.98 4.66 1.63
N THR A 68 -5.11 4.05 0.47
CA THR A 68 -4.23 2.94 0.04
C THR A 68 -3.24 3.47 -0.98
N ALA A 69 -1.95 3.38 -0.69
CA ALA A 69 -0.88 3.82 -1.57
C ALA A 69 -0.03 2.63 -2.01
N HIS A 70 0.39 2.59 -3.26
CA HIS A 70 1.32 1.61 -3.81
C HIS A 70 2.16 2.28 -4.90
N GLY A 71 3.48 2.30 -4.70
CA GLY A 71 4.39 3.03 -5.59
C GLY A 71 3.97 4.49 -5.74
N ALA A 72 3.63 4.88 -6.98
CA ALA A 72 3.17 6.23 -7.33
C ALA A 72 1.63 6.41 -7.30
N VAL A 73 0.88 5.36 -7.00
CA VAL A 73 -0.59 5.36 -7.01
C VAL A 73 -1.10 5.51 -5.58
N ALA A 74 -2.01 6.45 -5.33
CA ALA A 74 -2.66 6.62 -4.04
C ALA A 74 -4.17 6.77 -4.22
N VAL A 75 -4.92 5.98 -3.47
CA VAL A 75 -6.36 5.81 -3.61
C VAL A 75 -7.03 6.16 -2.29
N PRO A 76 -7.86 7.23 -2.26
CA PRO A 76 -8.67 7.54 -1.10
C PRO A 76 -9.93 6.66 -1.05
N GLY A 77 -10.24 6.14 0.13
CA GLY A 77 -11.42 5.35 0.44
C GLY A 77 -11.27 3.83 0.31
N PHE A 78 -12.35 3.11 0.61
CA PHE A 78 -12.47 1.68 0.36
C PHE A 78 -13.29 1.45 -0.91
N VAL A 79 -12.60 1.28 -2.03
CA VAL A 79 -13.21 0.94 -3.32
C VAL A 79 -12.64 -0.41 -3.76
N PRO A 80 -13.42 -1.50 -3.72
CA PRO A 80 -12.92 -2.85 -4.03
C PRO A 80 -12.23 -2.93 -5.39
N ALA A 81 -12.81 -2.30 -6.41
CA ALA A 81 -12.26 -2.27 -7.76
C ALA A 81 -10.87 -1.59 -7.82
N GLU A 82 -10.67 -0.55 -7.01
CA GLU A 82 -9.40 0.18 -6.99
C GLU A 82 -8.34 -0.55 -6.15
N ILE A 83 -8.75 -1.24 -5.08
CA ILE A 83 -7.88 -2.17 -4.35
C ILE A 83 -7.43 -3.31 -5.28
N ASP A 84 -8.35 -3.88 -6.06
CA ASP A 84 -8.01 -4.93 -7.03
C ASP A 84 -7.04 -4.40 -8.11
N ARG A 85 -7.17 -3.14 -8.54
CA ARG A 85 -6.19 -2.49 -9.43
C ARG A 85 -4.82 -2.35 -8.79
N ILE A 86 -4.74 -1.93 -7.53
CA ILE A 86 -3.46 -1.86 -6.80
C ILE A 86 -2.84 -3.26 -6.70
N ILE A 87 -3.63 -4.29 -6.35
CA ILE A 87 -3.15 -5.68 -6.30
C ILE A 87 -2.63 -6.12 -7.68
N ALA A 88 -3.33 -5.78 -8.76
CA ALA A 88 -2.91 -6.11 -10.11
C ALA A 88 -1.61 -5.38 -10.50
N ALA A 89 -1.48 -4.09 -10.17
CA ALA A 89 -0.26 -3.31 -10.40
C ALA A 89 0.93 -3.88 -9.62
N TRP A 90 0.73 -4.20 -8.34
CA TRP A 90 1.72 -4.87 -7.50
C TRP A 90 2.19 -6.20 -8.11
N ARG A 91 1.26 -7.03 -8.61
CA ARG A 91 1.61 -8.30 -9.27
C ARG A 91 2.34 -8.08 -10.59
N ALA A 92 1.94 -7.08 -11.37
CA ALA A 92 2.59 -6.75 -12.65
C ALA A 92 4.04 -6.29 -12.47
N GLU A 93 4.33 -5.49 -11.43
CA GLU A 93 5.70 -5.09 -11.08
C GLU A 93 6.55 -6.30 -10.65
N LYS A 94 5.97 -7.22 -9.87
CA LYS A 94 6.63 -8.46 -9.44
C LYS A 94 6.93 -9.40 -10.60
N ASP A 95 6.06 -9.45 -11.61
CA ASP A 95 6.26 -10.28 -12.82
C ASP A 95 7.31 -9.65 -13.75
N ALA A 96 7.32 -8.31 -13.87
CA ALA A 96 8.30 -7.57 -14.68
C ALA A 96 9.74 -7.69 -14.14
N GLU A 97 9.92 -7.79 -12.81
CA GLU A 97 11.24 -7.98 -12.19
C GLU A 97 11.79 -9.41 -12.37
N VAL A 98 10.92 -10.41 -12.57
CA VAL A 98 11.32 -11.82 -12.72
C VAL A 98 11.70 -12.16 -14.17
N GLY A 99 11.42 -11.27 -15.13
CA GLY A 99 11.63 -11.50 -16.57
C GLY A 99 12.87 -10.86 -17.21
N ALA A 100 13.73 -10.17 -16.45
CA ALA A 100 14.89 -9.43 -16.97
C ALA A 100 16.24 -10.06 -16.59
#